data_AF-X1VIU0-F1
#
_entry.id   AF-X1VIU0-F1
#
_cell.length_a   1.000
_cell.length_b   1.000
_cell.length_c   1.000
_cell.angle_alpha   90.00
_cell.angle_beta   90.00
_cell.angle_gamma   90.00
#
_symmetry.space_group_name_H-M   'P 1'
#
loop_
_entity.id
_entity.type
_entity.pdbx_description
1 polymer ?
#
loop_
_entity_poly.entity_id
_entity_poly.type
_entity_poly.pdbx_seq_one_letter_code
_entity_poly.pdbx_strand_id
1 'polypeptide(L)'
;NCIHKHARIVRKARELGHDASMMTCLSVIPLRPVAGVPLIGPHFYAKVDGKVVDVSMEPALEQVMWKNENMLKLFPINVSKLKPMFPEEGPPLPSALPKWPWKL
;
A
#
# COMPACT_ATOMS: atom_id res chain seq x y z
N ASN A 1 7.84 6.14 -1.14
CA ASN A 1 8.36 4.86 -0.59
C ASN A 1 7.27 3.79 -0.48
N CYS A 2 6.13 4.04 0.18
CA CYS A 2 5.10 3.01 0.43
C CYS A 2 4.35 2.45 -0.78
N ILE A 3 4.09 3.28 -1.79
CA ILE A 3 3.38 2.85 -3.01
C ILE A 3 4.26 1.91 -3.84
N HIS A 4 5.51 2.34 -4.10
CA HIS A 4 6.45 1.59 -4.94
C HIS A 4 6.79 0.20 -4.39
N LYS A 5 7.03 0.07 -3.07
CA LYS A 5 7.33 -1.23 -2.44
C LYS A 5 6.17 -2.21 -2.62
N HIS A 6 4.95 -1.79 -2.33
CA HIS A 6 3.79 -2.68 -2.36
C HIS A 6 3.34 -2.95 -3.80
N ALA A 7 3.53 -2.02 -4.73
CA ALA A 7 3.34 -2.27 -6.15
C ALA A 7 4.25 -3.40 -6.66
N ARG A 8 5.53 -3.43 -6.25
CA ARG A 8 6.46 -4.52 -6.59
C ARG A 8 6.03 -5.86 -5.99
N ILE A 9 5.61 -5.87 -4.71
CA ILE A 9 5.11 -7.09 -4.04
C ILE A 9 3.87 -7.62 -4.75
N VAL A 10 2.89 -6.77 -5.02
CA VAL A 10 1.65 -7.15 -5.71
C VAL A 10 1.94 -7.68 -7.11
N ARG A 11 2.83 -7.02 -7.86
CA ARG A 11 3.25 -7.51 -9.18
C ARG A 11 3.90 -8.88 -9.08
N LYS A 12 4.83 -9.07 -8.14
CA LYS A 12 5.55 -10.34 -8.00
C LYS A 12 4.63 -11.47 -7.55
N ALA A 13 3.71 -11.21 -6.62
CA ALA A 13 2.73 -12.19 -6.18
C ALA A 13 1.81 -12.64 -7.33
N ARG A 14 1.35 -11.70 -8.17
CA ARG A 14 0.56 -12.01 -9.37
C ARG A 14 1.35 -12.83 -10.39
N GLU A 15 2.62 -12.50 -10.62
CA GLU A 15 3.51 -13.30 -11.49
C GLU A 15 3.64 -14.75 -11.02
N LEU A 16 3.55 -14.98 -9.71
CA LEU A 16 3.62 -16.30 -9.08
C LEU A 16 2.25 -16.99 -8.97
N GLY A 17 1.19 -16.41 -9.54
CA GLY A 17 -0.16 -17.01 -9.57
C GLY A 17 -1.02 -16.75 -8.33
N HIS A 18 -0.61 -15.85 -7.44
CA HIS A 18 -1.38 -15.50 -6.24
C HIS A 18 -2.38 -14.37 -6.50
N ASP A 19 -3.51 -14.38 -5.79
CA ASP A 19 -4.41 -13.22 -5.78
C ASP A 19 -3.76 -12.12 -4.95
N ALA A 20 -3.39 -11.02 -5.60
CA ALA A 20 -2.79 -9.89 -4.92
C ALA A 20 -3.46 -8.56 -5.30
N SER A 21 -3.71 -7.75 -4.29
CA SER A 21 -4.27 -6.40 -4.41
C SER A 21 -3.44 -5.41 -3.63
N MET A 22 -3.31 -4.22 -4.18
CA MET A 22 -2.82 -3.06 -3.44
C MET A 22 -3.99 -2.41 -2.71
N MET A 23 -3.78 -2.11 -1.43
CA MET A 23 -4.75 -1.49 -0.55
C MET A 23 -4.23 -0.12 -0.10
N THR A 24 -5.15 0.80 0.16
CA THR A 24 -4.88 2.05 0.87
C THR A 24 -5.82 2.20 2.06
N CYS A 25 -5.45 2.96 3.07
CA CYS A 25 -6.28 3.30 4.21
C CYS A 25 -5.80 4.61 4.85
N LEU A 26 -6.61 5.17 5.76
CA LEU A 26 -6.14 6.14 6.73
C LEU A 26 -5.58 5.39 7.94
N SER A 27 -4.27 5.45 8.14
CA SER A 27 -3.63 4.87 9.33
C SER A 27 -3.59 5.89 10.46
N VAL A 28 -3.93 5.44 11.66
CA VAL A 28 -3.70 6.15 12.92
C VAL A 28 -2.57 5.41 13.64
N ILE A 29 -1.41 6.07 13.76
CA ILE A 29 -0.18 5.50 14.30
C ILE A 29 0.14 6.23 15.61
N PRO A 30 0.03 5.58 16.78
CA PRO A 30 0.44 6.20 18.03
C PRO A 30 1.97 6.37 18.06
N LEU A 31 2.46 7.61 17.95
CA LEU A 31 3.88 7.90 18.04
C LEU A 31 4.32 7.92 19.50
N ARG A 32 5.20 6.98 19.86
CA ARG A 32 5.75 6.88 21.22
C ARG A 32 6.51 8.13 21.68
N PRO A 33 7.37 8.78 20.86
CA PRO A 33 8.18 9.90 21.34
C PRO A 33 7.46 11.25 21.41
N VAL A 34 6.19 11.35 20.96
CA VAL A 34 5.44 12.63 20.91
C VAL A 34 4.21 12.59 21.83
N ALA A 35 4.40 12.12 23.08
CA ALA A 35 3.39 12.12 24.14
C ALA A 35 2.03 11.48 23.77
N GLY A 36 2.00 10.51 22.84
CA GLY A 36 0.77 9.82 22.44
C GLY A 36 -0.09 10.55 21.41
N VAL A 37 0.39 11.65 20.81
CA VAL A 37 -0.29 12.27 19.66
C VAL A 37 -0.19 11.31 18.47
N PRO A 38 -1.32 10.82 17.92
CA PRO A 38 -1.27 9.90 16.80
C PRO A 38 -0.87 10.62 15.52
N LEU A 39 0.05 10.03 14.77
CA LEU A 39 0.26 10.37 13.38
C LEU A 39 -0.88 9.77 12.55
N ILE A 40 -1.66 10.63 11.91
CA ILE A 40 -2.74 10.24 11.01
C ILE A 40 -2.30 10.52 9.59
N GLY A 41 -2.36 9.51 8.71
CA GLY A 41 -1.94 9.68 7.34
C GLY A 41 -2.33 8.54 6.42
N PRO A 42 -2.15 8.71 5.10
CA PRO A 42 -2.40 7.67 4.13
C PRO A 42 -1.36 6.56 4.26
N HIS A 43 -1.83 5.32 4.27
CA HIS A 43 -0.98 4.14 4.34
C HIS A 43 -1.36 3.13 3.26
N PHE A 44 -0.35 2.64 2.55
CA PHE A 44 -0.48 1.65 1.49
C PHE A 44 0.17 0.33 1.91
N TYR A 45 -0.53 -0.76 1.65
CA TYR A 45 -0.06 -2.13 1.91
C TYR A 45 -0.54 -3.08 0.81
N ALA A 46 0.01 -4.30 0.78
CA ALA A 46 -0.43 -5.36 -0.11
C ALA A 46 -1.36 -6.32 0.62
N LYS A 47 -2.32 -6.91 -0.10
CA LYS A 47 -3.10 -8.05 0.35
C LYS A 47 -2.83 -9.19 -0.62
N VAL A 48 -2.32 -10.32 -0.15
CA VAL A 48 -1.98 -11.50 -0.95
C VAL A 48 -2.71 -12.72 -0.37
N ASP A 49 -3.50 -13.40 -1.18
CA ASP A 49 -4.36 -14.54 -0.79
C ASP A 49 -5.18 -14.24 0.48
N GLY A 50 -5.77 -13.05 0.53
CA GLY A 50 -6.54 -12.60 1.68
C GLY A 50 -5.72 -12.09 2.87
N LYS A 51 -4.40 -12.29 2.92
CA LYS A 51 -3.51 -11.90 4.02
C LYS A 51 -2.88 -10.53 3.80
N VAL A 52 -2.76 -9.74 4.87
CA VAL A 52 -2.10 -8.44 4.84
C VAL A 52 -0.59 -8.62 4.82
N VAL A 53 0.07 -7.98 3.85
CA VAL A 53 1.53 -7.93 3.70
C VAL A 53 1.94 -6.47 3.75
N ASP A 54 2.61 -6.10 4.83
CA ASP A 54 3.04 -4.72 5.12
C ASP A 54 4.51 -4.73 5.52
N VAL A 55 5.37 -4.20 4.64
CA VAL A 55 6.83 -4.36 4.75
C VAL A 55 7.49 -3.04 5.07
N SER A 56 8.22 -2.93 6.18
CA SER A 56 9.03 -1.74 6.47
C SER A 56 10.36 -1.75 5.70
N MET A 57 10.81 -0.56 5.27
CA MET A 57 12.18 -0.38 4.78
C MET A 57 13.18 -0.16 5.93
N GLU A 58 12.69 0.22 7.10
CA GLU A 58 13.48 0.52 8.30
C GLU A 58 12.84 -0.16 9.53
N PRO A 59 12.78 -1.50 9.56
CA PRO A 59 12.03 -2.24 10.58
C PRO A 59 12.53 -1.97 12.01
N ALA A 60 13.82 -1.71 12.19
CA ALA A 60 14.39 -1.34 13.49
C ALA A 60 13.89 0.02 13.98
N LEU A 61 13.86 1.03 13.10
CA LEU A 61 13.34 2.35 13.43
C LEU A 61 11.85 2.30 13.71
N GLU A 62 11.09 1.59 12.86
CA GLU A 62 9.65 1.42 13.08
C GLU A 62 9.41 0.75 14.44
N GLN A 63 10.06 -0.37 14.78
CA GLN A 63 9.84 -1.00 16.09
C GLN A 63 10.07 -0.10 17.31
N VAL A 64 11.02 0.84 17.22
CA VAL A 64 11.28 1.84 18.26
C VAL A 64 10.18 2.89 18.31
N MET A 65 9.79 3.41 17.14
CA MET A 65 8.87 4.55 17.02
C MET A 65 7.38 4.15 17.12
N TRP A 66 7.00 3.04 16.46
CA TRP A 66 5.67 2.45 16.42
C TRP A 66 5.69 0.96 15.99
N LYS A 67 5.02 0.07 16.72
CA LYS A 67 4.82 -1.29 16.23
C LYS A 67 3.63 -1.34 15.25
N ASN A 68 3.76 -2.09 14.15
CA ASN A 68 2.69 -2.24 13.15
C ASN A 68 1.37 -2.79 13.75
N GLU A 69 1.45 -3.63 14.80
CA GLU A 69 0.27 -4.15 15.51
C GLU A 69 -0.57 -3.05 16.18
N ASN A 70 0.01 -1.88 16.45
CA ASN A 70 -0.67 -0.75 17.08
C ASN A 70 -1.26 0.23 16.07
N MET A 71 -1.12 -0.05 14.77
CA MET A 71 -1.65 0.80 13.71
C MET A 71 -3.13 0.49 13.48
N LEU A 72 -4.00 1.46 13.73
CA LEU A 72 -5.39 1.36 13.36
C LEU A 72 -5.56 1.75 11.89
N LYS A 73 -6.13 0.84 11.08
CA LYS A 73 -6.39 1.05 9.64
C LYS A 73 -7.87 1.38 9.43
N LEU A 74 -8.16 2.63 9.10
CA LEU A 74 -9.51 3.13 8.84
C LEU A 74 -9.79 3.18 7.34
N PHE A 75 -11.02 2.84 6.95
CA PHE A 75 -11.51 2.89 5.57
C PHE A 75 -10.56 2.21 4.57
N PRO A 76 -10.29 0.89 4.70
CA PRO A 76 -9.45 0.19 3.74
C PRO A 76 -10.13 0.13 2.36
N ILE A 77 -9.47 0.66 1.34
CA ILE A 77 -9.94 0.69 -0.04
C ILE A 77 -9.01 -0.15 -0.90
N ASN A 78 -9.58 -1.03 -1.73
CA ASN A 78 -8.82 -1.76 -2.73
C ASN A 78 -8.54 -0.86 -3.94
N VAL A 79 -7.37 -0.24 -3.95
CA VAL A 79 -6.96 0.66 -5.04
C VAL A 79 -6.69 -0.06 -6.36
N SER A 80 -6.46 -1.39 -6.32
CA SER A 80 -6.33 -2.18 -7.55
C SER A 80 -7.65 -2.34 -8.31
N LYS A 81 -8.79 -2.06 -7.68
CA LYS A 81 -10.12 -2.11 -8.30
C LYS A 81 -10.65 -0.73 -8.68
N LEU A 82 -9.95 0.34 -8.31
CA LEU A 82 -10.34 1.69 -8.69
C LEU A 82 -10.01 1.90 -10.17
N LYS A 83 -10.98 2.43 -10.91
CA LYS A 83 -10.74 2.94 -12.25
C LYS A 83 -10.18 4.36 -12.15
N PRO A 84 -9.25 4.76 -13.01
CA PRO A 84 -8.89 6.16 -13.15
C PRO A 84 -10.14 7.00 -13.39
N MET A 85 -10.25 8.16 -12.75
CA MET A 85 -11.37 9.09 -12.98
C MET A 85 -11.37 9.60 -14.42
N PHE A 86 -10.17 9.82 -14.98
CA PHE A 86 -9.94 10.21 -16.37
C PHE A 86 -8.90 9.28 -17.00
N PRO A 87 -9.32 8.12 -17.54
CA PRO A 87 -8.39 7.14 -18.10
C PRO A 87 -7.61 7.67 -19.31
N GLU A 88 -8.18 8.64 -20.04
CA GLU A 88 -7.57 9.27 -21.22
C GLU A 88 -6.64 10.45 -20.88
N GLU A 89 -6.67 10.97 -19.65
CA GLU A 89 -5.91 12.16 -19.22
C GLU A 89 -4.70 11.81 -18.34
N GLY A 90 -4.48 10.52 -18.07
CA GLY A 90 -3.33 10.07 -17.28
C GLY A 90 -2.01 10.35 -18.00
N PRO A 91 -0.91 10.69 -17.28
CA PRO A 91 0.40 10.78 -17.92
C PRO A 91 0.71 9.45 -18.61
N PRO A 92 1.38 9.47 -19.78
CA PRO A 92 1.82 8.23 -20.41
C PRO A 92 2.58 7.42 -19.36
N LEU A 93 2.09 6.21 -19.07
CA LEU A 93 2.77 5.32 -18.14
C LEU A 93 4.24 5.23 -18.58
N PRO A 94 5.22 5.32 -17.65
CA PRO A 94 6.61 5.07 -17.99
C PRO A 94 6.70 3.77 -18.78
N SER A 95 7.34 3.78 -19.94
CA SER A 95 7.47 2.63 -20.86
C SER A 95 8.04 1.36 -20.21
N ALA A 96 8.62 1.49 -19.02
CA ALA A 96 9.13 0.43 -18.17
C ALA A 96 8.05 -0.34 -17.36
N LEU A 97 6.79 0.07 -17.38
CA LEU A 97 5.69 -0.67 -16.75
C LEU A 97 4.97 -1.52 -17.81
N PRO A 98 4.91 -2.86 -17.65
CA PRO A 98 4.13 -3.71 -18.55
C PRO A 98 2.67 -3.24 -18.52
N LYS A 99 2.06 -3.13 -19.70
CA LYS A 99 0.69 -2.66 -19.95
C LYS A 99 -0.27 -3.20 -18.88
N TRP A 100 -0.60 -2.37 -17.88
CA TRP A 100 -1.53 -2.70 -16.81
C TRP A 100 -2.97 -2.63 -17.37
N PRO A 101 -3.95 -3.41 -16.87
CA PRO A 101 -4.89 -4.15 -17.69
C PRO A 101 -6.21 -3.39 -17.71
N TRP A 102 -6.22 -2.21 -18.32
CA TRP A 102 -7.49 -1.62 -18.73
C TRP A 102 -7.65 -1.93 -20.22
N LYS A 103 -8.02 -3.18 -20.53
CA LYS A 103 -8.84 -3.41 -21.71
C LYS A 103 -10.28 -3.21 -21.23
N LEU A 104 -10.92 -2.18 -21.78
CA LEU A 104 -12.36 -1.98 -21.67
C LEU A 104 -13.10 -3.25 -22.10
#